data_AF-A0A9Q4IG34-F1
#
_entry.id   AF-A0A9Q4IG34-F1
#
_cell.length_a   1.000
_cell.length_b   1.000
_cell.length_c   1.000
_cell.angle_alpha   90.00
_cell.angle_beta   90.00
_cell.angle_gamma   90.00
#
_symmetry.space_group_name_H-M   'P 1'
#
loop_
_entity.id
_entity.type
_entity.pdbx_description
1 polymer ?
#
loop_
_entity_poly.entity_id
_entity_poly.type
_entity_poly.pdbx_seq_one_letter_code
_entity_poly.pdbx_strand_id
1 'polypeptide(L)'
;MAEKSGAAPDNYFGIDDAARLEVVAGELAARRLFKLESSKPLTEFTRESLLRTHRYLMQDIYPWAGEIRSEEVGAMGMAMCRAQFVDAELERVMGRIAKMSPSSSDIESAVRTVADHWSELTIVHPFRDGNSRTQRYFFDQMLRDAGWAVDWTRIDAAETHAARYVGAATADPLFSRRYCAPACSPRQSFPTATARSARRKAKEQAQLRFSTG
;
A
#
# COMPACT_ATOMS: atom_id res chain seq x y z
N MET A 1 17.37 -0.12 -7.17
CA MET A 1 17.19 -0.34 -5.71
C MET A 1 18.02 0.72 -5.02
N ALA A 2 17.39 1.66 -4.31
CA ALA A 2 18.12 2.70 -3.58
C ALA A 2 18.51 2.15 -2.19
N GLU A 3 19.80 2.22 -1.84
CA GLU A 3 20.27 1.96 -0.48
C GLU A 3 19.59 2.95 0.48
N LYS A 4 18.77 2.44 1.39
CA LYS A 4 18.36 3.20 2.59
C LYS A 4 19.62 3.34 3.45
N SER A 5 20.36 4.43 3.30
CA SER A 5 21.46 4.79 4.20
C SER A 5 20.89 5.21 5.55
N GLY A 6 20.61 4.24 6.43
CA GLY A 6 20.11 4.50 7.77
C GLY A 6 20.11 3.23 8.60
N ALA A 7 20.31 3.37 9.91
CA ALA A 7 20.20 2.26 10.85
C ALA A 7 18.80 1.63 10.75
N ALA A 8 18.71 0.31 10.92
CA ALA A 8 17.44 -0.38 10.97
C ALA A 8 16.55 0.22 12.09
N PRO A 9 15.25 0.46 11.84
CA PRO A 9 14.34 0.87 12.90
C PRO A 9 14.20 -0.22 13.97
N ASP A 10 13.89 0.22 15.20
CA ASP A 10 13.59 -0.67 16.33
C ASP A 10 12.59 -1.75 15.93
N ASN A 11 12.95 -3.01 16.21
CA ASN A 11 12.19 -4.19 15.82
C ASN A 11 12.32 -5.29 16.88
N TYR A 12 11.34 -6.20 16.93
CA TYR A 12 11.31 -7.27 17.94
C TYR A 12 12.43 -8.31 17.81
N PHE A 13 13.22 -8.28 16.73
CA PHE A 13 14.26 -9.25 16.44
C PHE A 13 15.67 -8.74 16.76
N GLY A 14 15.81 -7.46 17.13
CA GLY A 14 17.11 -6.83 17.35
C GLY A 14 18.00 -6.81 16.10
N ILE A 15 17.40 -6.82 14.89
CA ILE A 15 18.14 -6.75 13.63
C ILE A 15 18.56 -5.30 13.39
N ASP A 16 19.86 -5.06 13.25
CA ASP A 16 20.50 -3.75 13.00
C ASP A 16 20.76 -3.49 11.50
N ASP A 17 20.94 -4.54 10.72
CA ASP A 17 21.07 -4.48 9.26
C ASP A 17 19.73 -4.19 8.58
N ALA A 18 19.62 -3.00 7.99
CA ALA A 18 18.38 -2.52 7.38
C ALA A 18 17.92 -3.37 6.19
N ALA A 19 18.85 -3.91 5.40
CA ALA A 19 18.53 -4.74 4.24
C ALA A 19 17.93 -6.09 4.67
N ARG A 20 18.52 -6.73 5.67
CA ARG A 20 18.04 -7.95 6.29
C ARG A 20 16.69 -7.73 6.96
N LEU A 21 16.52 -6.63 7.68
CA LEU A 21 15.24 -6.29 8.28
C LEU A 21 14.15 -6.09 7.23
N GLU A 22 14.44 -5.42 6.10
CA GLU A 22 13.47 -5.24 5.02
C GLU A 22 12.97 -6.59 4.47
N VAL A 23 13.87 -7.58 4.30
CA VAL A 23 13.49 -8.94 3.87
C VAL A 23 12.55 -9.59 4.89
N VAL A 24 12.95 -9.64 6.17
CA VAL A 24 12.15 -10.27 7.24
C VAL A 24 10.80 -9.56 7.41
N ALA A 25 10.81 -8.22 7.42
CA ALA A 25 9.62 -7.39 7.53
C ALA A 25 8.69 -7.60 6.33
N GLY A 26 9.23 -7.75 5.13
CA GLY A 26 8.48 -8.04 3.91
C GLY A 26 7.72 -9.36 4.00
N GLU A 27 8.39 -10.43 4.43
CA GLU A 27 7.79 -11.75 4.57
C GLU A 27 6.69 -11.80 5.63
N LEU A 28 6.93 -11.21 6.81
CA LEU A 28 5.95 -11.17 7.89
C LEU A 28 4.72 -10.32 7.52
N ALA A 29 4.96 -9.14 6.93
CA ALA A 29 3.87 -8.29 6.45
C ALA A 29 3.05 -8.96 5.34
N ALA A 30 3.69 -9.72 4.44
CA ALA A 30 2.99 -10.47 3.40
C ALA A 30 2.04 -11.54 3.97
N ARG A 31 2.45 -12.23 5.04
CA ARG A 31 1.60 -13.20 5.76
C ARG A 31 0.40 -12.52 6.42
N ARG A 32 0.59 -11.35 7.03
CA ARG A 32 -0.50 -10.55 7.59
C ARG A 32 -1.43 -10.04 6.51
N LEU A 33 -0.90 -9.49 5.42
CA LEU A 33 -1.70 -9.01 4.29
C LEU A 33 -2.59 -10.12 3.72
N PHE A 34 -2.06 -11.33 3.53
CA PHE A 34 -2.85 -12.48 3.06
C PHE A 34 -4.04 -12.80 3.99
N LYS A 35 -3.83 -12.75 5.31
CA LYS A 35 -4.89 -12.95 6.30
C LYS A 35 -5.91 -11.81 6.25
N LEU A 36 -5.45 -10.56 6.12
CA LEU A 36 -6.29 -9.37 6.08
C LEU A 36 -7.18 -9.36 4.84
N GLU A 37 -6.62 -9.65 3.65
CA GLU A 37 -7.36 -9.76 2.38
C GLU A 37 -8.41 -10.89 2.38
N SER A 38 -8.26 -11.87 3.27
CA SER A 38 -9.20 -12.98 3.45
C SER A 38 -10.25 -12.72 4.55
N SER A 39 -10.16 -11.57 5.22
CA SER A 39 -11.06 -11.18 6.31
C SER A 39 -12.18 -10.25 5.82
N LYS A 40 -12.96 -9.68 6.75
CA LYS A 40 -13.97 -8.68 6.39
C LYS A 40 -13.27 -7.48 5.71
N PRO A 41 -13.72 -7.07 4.51
CA PRO A 41 -13.09 -5.96 3.81
C PRO A 41 -13.23 -4.65 4.58
N LEU A 42 -12.29 -3.73 4.34
CA LEU A 42 -12.37 -2.38 4.87
C LEU A 42 -13.39 -1.58 4.06
N THR A 43 -14.34 -0.94 4.76
CA THR A 43 -15.42 -0.12 4.15
C THR A 43 -15.46 1.31 4.72
N GLU A 44 -14.52 1.65 5.60
CA GLU A 44 -14.40 2.97 6.21
C GLU A 44 -12.96 3.46 6.00
N PHE A 45 -12.79 4.66 5.45
CA PHE A 45 -11.50 5.20 5.03
C PHE A 45 -11.11 6.40 5.90
N THR A 46 -10.96 6.15 7.19
CA THR A 46 -10.60 7.16 8.21
C THR A 46 -9.16 7.04 8.68
N ARG A 47 -8.69 8.05 9.42
CA ARG A 47 -7.43 8.01 10.15
C ARG A 47 -7.29 6.73 11.00
N GLU A 48 -8.31 6.39 11.79
CA GLU A 48 -8.31 5.22 12.67
C GLU A 48 -8.21 3.93 11.88
N SER A 49 -8.88 3.82 10.74
CA SER A 49 -8.78 2.65 9.88
C SER A 49 -7.37 2.51 9.26
N LEU A 50 -6.72 3.62 8.90
CA LEU A 50 -5.34 3.63 8.41
C LEU A 50 -4.37 3.15 9.50
N LEU A 51 -4.47 3.72 10.72
CA LEU A 51 -3.62 3.33 11.85
C LEU A 51 -3.84 1.87 12.27
N ARG A 52 -5.10 1.39 12.30
CA ARG A 52 -5.43 -0.02 12.57
C ARG A 52 -4.88 -0.96 11.49
N THR A 53 -4.97 -0.56 10.22
CA THR A 53 -4.39 -1.33 9.10
C THR A 53 -2.88 -1.45 9.27
N HIS A 54 -2.20 -0.33 9.54
CA HIS A 54 -0.76 -0.34 9.75
C HIS A 54 -0.37 -1.20 10.95
N ARG A 55 -1.06 -1.04 12.09
CA ARG A 55 -0.87 -1.88 13.27
C ARG A 55 -0.98 -3.36 12.89
N TYR A 56 -2.06 -3.76 12.23
CA TYR A 56 -2.28 -5.15 11.90
C TYR A 56 -1.18 -5.74 11.00
N LEU A 57 -0.73 -4.98 10.00
CA LEU A 57 0.29 -5.43 9.06
C LEU A 57 1.68 -5.50 9.71
N MET A 58 2.00 -4.60 10.65
CA MET A 58 3.35 -4.40 11.18
C MET A 58 3.55 -4.91 12.62
N GLN A 59 2.50 -5.34 13.32
CA GLN A 59 2.54 -5.74 14.74
C GLN A 59 3.50 -6.88 15.09
N ASP A 60 3.90 -7.72 14.14
CA ASP A 60 4.87 -8.80 14.40
C ASP A 60 6.32 -8.35 14.20
N ILE A 61 6.52 -7.11 13.75
CA ILE A 61 7.82 -6.59 13.29
C ILE A 61 8.26 -5.46 14.20
N TYR A 62 7.37 -4.50 14.45
CA TYR A 62 7.70 -3.22 15.07
C TYR A 62 6.88 -2.99 16.35
N PRO A 63 7.54 -2.54 17.45
CA PRO A 63 6.83 -2.19 18.69
C PRO A 63 5.92 -0.97 18.53
N TRP A 64 6.25 -0.05 17.62
CA TRP A 64 5.51 1.17 17.31
C TRP A 64 4.41 0.95 16.25
N ALA A 65 4.01 -0.30 15.97
CA ALA A 65 3.05 -0.60 14.91
C ALA A 65 1.70 0.12 15.12
N GLY A 66 1.42 1.08 14.23
CA GLY A 66 0.18 1.86 14.21
C GLY A 66 0.31 3.22 14.90
N GLU A 67 1.52 3.60 15.29
CA GLU A 67 1.85 4.89 15.86
C GLU A 67 2.33 5.85 14.77
N ILE A 68 1.94 7.12 14.89
CA ILE A 68 2.43 8.18 14.02
C ILE A 68 3.88 8.48 14.40
N ARG A 69 4.75 8.64 13.40
CA ARG A 69 6.16 8.93 13.63
C ARG A 69 6.35 10.30 14.28
N SER A 70 7.35 10.38 15.15
CA SER A 70 7.88 11.62 15.73
C SER A 70 9.24 12.00 15.15
N GLU A 71 9.81 11.17 14.29
CA GLU A 71 11.12 11.36 13.67
C GLU A 71 10.99 11.75 12.19
N GLU A 72 12.04 12.39 11.68
CA GLU A 72 12.16 12.70 10.25
C GLU A 72 12.47 11.44 9.46
N VAL A 73 11.81 11.30 8.31
CA VAL A 73 12.01 10.18 7.41
C VAL A 73 12.13 10.67 5.98
N GLY A 74 12.85 9.91 5.17
CA GLY A 74 12.99 10.15 3.74
C GLY A 74 12.78 8.88 2.94
N ALA A 75 12.40 9.06 1.69
CA ALA A 75 12.28 7.99 0.71
C ALA A 75 12.69 8.53 -0.66
N MET A 76 13.37 7.71 -1.46
CA MET A 76 13.84 8.10 -2.80
C MET A 76 14.72 9.38 -2.82
N GLY A 77 15.47 9.63 -1.75
CA GLY A 77 16.29 10.85 -1.62
C GLY A 77 15.49 12.12 -1.31
N MET A 78 14.19 12.01 -1.04
CA MET A 78 13.32 13.13 -0.67
C MET A 78 12.98 13.07 0.82
N ALA A 79 12.98 14.23 1.48
CA ALA A 79 12.40 14.38 2.81
C ALA A 79 10.86 14.31 2.70
N MET A 80 10.23 13.60 3.64
CA MET A 80 8.77 13.56 3.75
C MET A 80 8.26 14.76 4.56
N CYS A 81 6.96 14.80 4.88
CA CYS A 81 6.37 15.81 5.77
C CYS A 81 7.21 15.92 7.07
N ARG A 82 7.46 17.14 7.56
CA ARG A 82 8.18 17.28 8.85
C ARG A 82 7.39 16.63 9.97
N ALA A 83 8.06 15.92 10.87
CA ALA A 83 7.41 15.08 11.87
C ALA A 83 6.37 15.85 12.71
N GLN A 84 6.69 17.08 13.10
CA GLN A 84 5.80 17.96 13.86
C GLN A 84 4.47 18.34 13.16
N PHE A 85 4.37 18.16 11.84
CA PHE A 85 3.18 18.48 11.05
C PHE A 85 2.42 17.25 10.56
N VAL A 86 2.95 16.04 10.77
CA VAL A 86 2.35 14.80 10.25
C VAL A 86 0.91 14.64 10.73
N ASP A 87 0.63 14.96 12.00
CA ASP A 87 -0.69 14.82 12.58
C ASP A 87 -1.73 15.70 11.87
N ALA A 88 -1.42 17.00 11.73
CA ALA A 88 -2.28 17.97 11.08
C ALA A 88 -2.44 17.70 9.57
N GLU A 89 -1.37 17.31 8.89
CA GLU A 89 -1.42 16.99 7.46
C GLU A 89 -2.18 15.70 7.18
N LEU A 90 -2.06 14.69 8.06
CA LEU A 90 -2.85 13.47 7.97
C LEU A 90 -4.34 13.79 8.12
N GLU A 91 -4.71 14.65 9.06
CA GLU A 91 -6.10 15.09 9.24
C GLU A 91 -6.63 15.81 8.00
N ARG A 92 -5.82 16.71 7.43
CA ARG A 92 -6.17 17.43 6.19
C ARG A 92 -6.39 16.49 5.01
N VAL A 93 -5.52 15.49 4.83
CA VAL A 93 -5.65 14.48 3.76
C VAL A 93 -6.86 13.58 3.99
N MET A 94 -7.09 13.10 5.21
CA MET A 94 -8.26 12.28 5.55
C MET A 94 -9.57 13.04 5.34
N GLY A 95 -9.61 14.33 5.70
CA GLY A 95 -10.76 15.19 5.42
C GLY A 95 -11.05 15.37 3.92
N ARG A 96 -10.05 15.28 3.05
CA ARG A 96 -10.25 15.27 1.59
C ARG A 96 -10.72 13.92 1.06
N ILE A 97 -10.15 12.83 1.57
CA ILE A 97 -10.61 11.46 1.27
C ILE A 97 -12.09 11.31 1.60
N ALA A 98 -12.53 11.81 2.76
CA ALA A 98 -13.93 11.76 3.17
C ALA A 98 -14.88 12.57 2.26
N LYS A 99 -14.39 13.65 1.65
CA LYS A 99 -15.19 14.53 0.76
C LYS A 99 -15.23 14.05 -0.69
N MET A 100 -14.23 13.29 -1.13
CA MET A 100 -14.07 12.91 -2.53
C MET A 100 -13.86 11.41 -2.66
N SER A 101 -14.96 10.68 -2.80
CA SER A 101 -14.95 9.23 -3.03
C SER A 101 -14.73 8.90 -4.52
N PRO A 102 -14.11 7.75 -4.84
CA PRO A 102 -13.96 7.30 -6.22
C PRO A 102 -15.32 7.05 -6.89
N SER A 103 -15.41 7.32 -8.20
CA SER A 103 -16.62 7.03 -8.98
C SER A 103 -16.90 5.52 -9.01
N SER A 104 -18.17 5.12 -8.93
CA SER A 104 -18.59 3.72 -9.09
C SER A 104 -18.96 3.34 -10.53
N SER A 105 -19.02 4.31 -11.44
CA SER A 105 -19.46 4.13 -12.83
C SER A 105 -18.40 4.47 -13.87
N ASP A 106 -17.37 5.23 -13.51
CA ASP A 106 -16.26 5.61 -14.38
C ASP A 106 -14.93 5.24 -13.73
N ILE A 107 -14.28 4.22 -14.28
CA ILE A 107 -13.00 3.71 -13.76
C ILE A 107 -11.88 4.75 -13.89
N GLU A 108 -11.87 5.55 -14.96
CA GLU A 108 -10.81 6.54 -15.16
C GLU A 108 -10.92 7.65 -14.10
N SER A 109 -12.14 8.09 -13.80
CA SER A 109 -12.38 9.01 -12.69
C SER A 109 -12.07 8.39 -11.34
N ALA A 110 -12.43 7.12 -11.11
CA ALA A 110 -12.14 6.43 -9.85
C ALA A 110 -10.63 6.32 -9.58
N VAL A 111 -9.87 5.87 -10.58
CA VAL A 111 -8.41 5.72 -10.50
C VAL A 111 -7.74 7.07 -10.28
N ARG A 112 -8.21 8.12 -10.96
CA ARG A 112 -7.68 9.48 -10.74
C ARG A 112 -7.88 9.93 -9.28
N THR A 113 -9.10 9.84 -8.75
CA THR A 113 -9.36 10.21 -7.35
C THR A 113 -8.46 9.46 -6.37
N VAL A 114 -8.28 8.15 -6.57
CA VAL A 114 -7.39 7.35 -5.71
C VAL A 114 -5.93 7.72 -5.88
N ALA A 115 -5.46 7.97 -7.10
CA ALA A 115 -4.11 8.43 -7.39
C ALA A 115 -3.76 9.76 -6.70
N ASP A 116 -4.69 10.71 -6.71
CA ASP A 116 -4.55 12.02 -6.06
C ASP A 116 -4.37 11.81 -4.54
N HIS A 117 -5.31 11.10 -3.91
CA HIS A 117 -5.27 10.82 -2.47
C HIS A 117 -4.02 10.04 -2.06
N TRP A 118 -3.60 9.07 -2.88
CA TRP A 118 -2.44 8.23 -2.58
C TRP A 118 -1.13 9.02 -2.70
N SER A 119 -0.99 9.88 -3.71
CA SER A 119 0.20 10.73 -3.83
C SER A 119 0.35 11.66 -2.62
N GLU A 120 -0.74 12.25 -2.14
CA GLU A 120 -0.71 13.14 -0.98
C GLU A 120 -0.39 12.40 0.31
N LEU A 121 -1.04 11.26 0.55
CA LEU A 121 -0.75 10.43 1.72
C LEU A 121 0.69 9.88 1.69
N THR A 122 1.26 9.68 0.49
CA THR A 122 2.68 9.27 0.32
C THR A 122 3.63 10.33 0.87
N ILE A 123 3.34 11.62 0.72
CA ILE A 123 4.18 12.71 1.27
C ILE A 123 3.96 12.93 2.76
N VAL A 124 2.73 12.79 3.25
CA VAL A 124 2.46 12.81 4.70
C VAL A 124 3.30 11.74 5.39
N HIS A 125 3.34 10.54 4.80
CA HIS A 125 4.21 9.44 5.22
C HIS A 125 4.10 9.17 6.73
N PRO A 126 2.91 8.84 7.25
CA PRO A 126 2.62 8.96 8.68
C PRO A 126 3.39 8.01 9.59
N PHE A 127 3.96 6.93 9.06
CA PHE A 127 4.66 5.90 9.83
C PHE A 127 6.16 5.92 9.59
N ARG A 128 6.95 5.32 10.50
CA ARG A 128 8.41 5.19 10.36
C ARG A 128 8.83 4.24 9.23
N ASP A 129 8.11 3.12 9.09
CA ASP A 129 8.18 2.21 7.93
C ASP A 129 6.79 1.59 7.71
N GLY A 130 6.58 0.84 6.63
CA GLY A 130 5.31 0.13 6.37
C GLY A 130 4.28 0.97 5.58
N ASN A 131 4.55 2.24 5.30
CA ASN A 131 3.65 3.17 4.59
C ASN A 131 3.11 2.59 3.27
N SER A 132 4.00 2.14 2.37
CA SER A 132 3.59 1.60 1.06
C SER A 132 2.66 0.38 1.17
N ARG A 133 2.91 -0.51 2.15
CA ARG A 133 2.12 -1.74 2.37
C ARG A 133 0.73 -1.39 2.91
N THR A 134 0.66 -0.48 3.88
CA THR A 134 -0.60 0.02 4.44
C THR A 134 -1.43 0.75 3.39
N GLN A 135 -0.82 1.69 2.66
CA GLN A 135 -1.53 2.48 1.65
C GLN A 135 -2.02 1.60 0.50
N ARG A 136 -1.23 0.62 0.05
CA ARG A 136 -1.65 -0.34 -0.99
C ARG A 136 -2.96 -1.03 -0.59
N TYR A 137 -3.03 -1.58 0.62
CA TYR A 137 -4.25 -2.22 1.10
C TYR A 137 -5.39 -1.20 1.21
N PHE A 138 -5.14 -0.05 1.83
CA PHE A 138 -6.15 0.99 2.05
C PHE A 138 -6.82 1.44 0.75
N PHE A 139 -6.04 1.76 -0.29
CA PHE A 139 -6.56 2.22 -1.57
C PHE A 139 -7.09 1.08 -2.46
N ASP A 140 -6.56 -0.14 -2.35
CA ASP A 140 -7.19 -1.34 -2.96
C ASP A 140 -8.61 -1.53 -2.43
N GLN A 141 -8.79 -1.44 -1.12
CA GLN A 141 -10.11 -1.56 -0.51
C GLN A 141 -11.03 -0.40 -0.90
N MET A 142 -10.51 0.82 -1.05
CA MET A 142 -11.29 1.98 -1.51
C MET A 142 -11.83 1.79 -2.93
N LEU A 143 -11.01 1.30 -3.86
CA LEU A 143 -11.48 0.95 -5.20
C LEU A 143 -12.50 -0.19 -5.17
N ARG A 144 -12.29 -1.20 -4.31
CA ARG A 144 -13.24 -2.32 -4.13
C ARG A 144 -14.58 -1.90 -3.58
N ASP A 145 -14.58 -0.98 -2.63
CA ASP A 145 -15.81 -0.41 -2.06
C ASP A 145 -16.58 0.40 -3.11
N ALA A 146 -15.86 1.12 -3.99
CA ALA A 146 -16.44 1.78 -5.16
C ALA A 146 -16.86 0.81 -6.30
N GLY A 147 -16.72 -0.50 -6.14
CA GLY A 147 -17.19 -1.50 -7.11
C GLY A 147 -16.16 -1.93 -8.16
N TRP A 148 -14.89 -1.60 -7.98
CA TRP A 148 -13.79 -1.98 -8.86
C TRP A 148 -12.95 -3.12 -8.29
N ALA A 149 -12.16 -3.78 -9.13
CA ALA A 149 -11.18 -4.77 -8.71
C ALA A 149 -9.86 -4.52 -9.42
N VAL A 150 -8.77 -4.57 -8.65
CA VAL A 150 -7.41 -4.34 -9.13
C VAL A 150 -6.67 -5.66 -9.32
N ASP A 151 -6.14 -5.88 -10.53
CA ASP A 151 -5.21 -6.95 -10.85
C ASP A 151 -3.78 -6.57 -10.48
N TRP A 152 -3.39 -6.83 -9.23
CA TRP A 152 -2.03 -6.56 -8.78
C TRP A 152 -0.95 -7.35 -9.54
N THR A 153 -1.29 -8.37 -10.33
CA THR A 153 -0.31 -9.08 -11.17
C THR A 153 0.07 -8.32 -12.43
N ARG A 154 -0.72 -7.29 -12.78
CA ARG A 154 -0.51 -6.43 -13.95
C ARG A 154 0.06 -5.06 -13.56
N ILE A 155 0.35 -4.85 -12.29
CA ILE A 155 0.92 -3.62 -11.76
C ILE A 155 2.40 -3.85 -11.48
N ASP A 156 3.26 -3.05 -12.10
CA ASP A 156 4.66 -2.99 -11.72
C ASP A 156 4.78 -2.20 -10.41
N ALA A 157 5.30 -2.88 -9.38
CA ALA A 157 5.42 -2.31 -8.04
C ALA A 157 6.46 -1.19 -7.98
N ALA A 158 7.55 -1.28 -8.76
CA ALA A 158 8.60 -0.27 -8.78
C ALA A 158 8.14 0.99 -9.52
N GLU A 159 7.46 0.85 -10.65
CA GLU A 159 6.88 1.96 -11.39
C GLU A 159 5.79 2.66 -10.56
N THR A 160 4.90 1.88 -9.93
CA THR A 160 3.86 2.43 -9.03
C THR A 160 4.48 3.11 -7.80
N HIS A 161 5.56 2.53 -7.26
CA HIS A 161 6.28 3.17 -6.17
C HIS A 161 6.84 4.53 -6.60
N ALA A 162 7.55 4.61 -7.73
CA ALA A 162 8.09 5.86 -8.25
C ALA A 162 7.00 6.88 -8.60
N ALA A 163 5.92 6.42 -9.24
CA ALA A 163 4.83 7.26 -9.71
C ALA A 163 4.16 8.08 -8.61
N ARG A 164 4.03 7.52 -7.40
CA ARG A 164 3.45 8.23 -6.24
C ARG A 164 4.30 9.41 -5.78
N TYR A 165 5.63 9.27 -5.80
CA TYR A 165 6.53 10.37 -5.45
C TYR A 165 6.58 11.42 -6.57
N VAL A 166 6.61 10.99 -7.83
CA VAL A 166 6.57 11.91 -8.98
C VAL A 166 5.27 12.71 -8.97
N GLY A 167 4.12 12.06 -8.80
CA GLY A 167 2.82 12.75 -8.79
C GLY A 167 2.70 13.76 -7.66
N ALA A 168 3.26 13.42 -6.49
CA ALA A 168 3.32 14.36 -5.39
C ALA A 168 4.29 15.53 -5.62
N ALA A 169 5.47 15.28 -6.19
CA ALA A 169 6.47 16.30 -6.47
C ALA A 169 6.05 17.27 -7.59
N THR A 170 5.29 16.77 -8.56
CA THR A 170 4.86 17.53 -9.75
C THR A 170 3.46 18.11 -9.61
N ALA A 171 2.73 17.75 -8.56
CA ALA A 171 1.28 17.92 -8.46
C ALA A 171 0.50 17.35 -9.66
N ASP A 172 1.10 16.42 -10.40
CA ASP A 172 0.49 15.68 -11.51
C ASP A 172 0.39 14.18 -11.19
N PRO A 173 -0.70 13.76 -10.53
CA PRO A 173 -0.95 12.37 -10.17
C PRO A 173 -1.19 11.46 -11.39
N LEU A 174 -1.30 12.01 -12.61
CA LEU A 174 -1.55 11.26 -13.85
C LEU A 174 -0.42 10.28 -14.21
N PHE A 175 0.78 10.43 -13.62
CA PHE A 175 1.83 9.43 -13.82
C PHE A 175 1.45 8.06 -13.21
N SER A 176 0.68 8.03 -12.11
CA SER A 176 0.20 6.78 -11.50
C SER A 176 -1.00 6.17 -12.24
N ARG A 177 -1.79 7.00 -12.95
CA ARG A 177 -2.91 6.56 -13.82
C ARG A 177 -2.46 5.53 -14.86
N ARG A 178 -1.29 5.76 -15.47
CA ARG A 178 -0.75 4.92 -16.55
C ARG A 178 -0.54 3.46 -16.13
N TYR A 179 -0.32 3.21 -14.84
CA TYR A 179 -0.01 1.88 -14.31
C TYR A 179 -1.21 1.22 -13.62
N CYS A 180 -2.11 2.00 -13.02
CA CYS A 180 -3.24 1.45 -12.26
C CYS A 180 -4.49 1.16 -13.12
N ALA A 181 -4.83 2.03 -14.07
CA ALA A 181 -6.08 1.88 -14.83
C ALA A 181 -6.17 0.58 -15.66
N PRO A 182 -5.11 0.13 -16.36
CA PRO A 182 -5.15 -1.11 -17.14
C PRO A 182 -5.33 -2.38 -16.29
N ALA A 183 -5.04 -2.30 -14.99
CA ALA A 183 -5.20 -3.38 -14.03
C ALA A 183 -6.60 -3.39 -13.39
N CYS A 184 -7.42 -2.36 -13.59
CA CYS A 184 -8.72 -2.25 -12.95
C CYS A 184 -9.86 -2.77 -13.84
N SER A 185 -10.86 -3.40 -13.23
CA SER A 185 -12.06 -3.90 -13.91
C SER A 185 -13.27 -3.88 -12.96
N PRO A 186 -14.52 -3.98 -13.45
CA PRO A 186 -15.68 -4.11 -12.57
C PRO A 186 -15.51 -5.28 -11.59
N ARG A 187 -15.92 -5.12 -10.33
CA ARG A 187 -15.70 -6.12 -9.26
C ARG A 187 -16.29 -7.50 -9.57
N GLN A 188 -17.37 -7.55 -10.34
CA GLN A 188 -18.02 -8.80 -10.76
C GLN A 188 -17.13 -9.65 -11.69
N SER A 189 -16.10 -9.07 -12.29
CA SER A 189 -15.15 -9.76 -13.18
C SER A 189 -14.04 -10.51 -12.44
N PHE A 190 -13.88 -10.29 -11.12
CA PHE A 190 -12.76 -10.83 -10.36
C PHE A 190 -13.16 -12.05 -9.52
N PRO A 191 -12.47 -13.20 -9.68
CA PRO A 191 -12.72 -14.37 -8.84
C PRO A 191 -12.47 -14.04 -7.37
N THR A 192 -13.33 -14.55 -6.49
CA THR A 192 -13.19 -14.46 -5.03
C THR A 192 -11.82 -14.97 -4.56
N ALA A 193 -11.37 -14.56 -3.37
CA ALA A 193 -10.06 -14.94 -2.81
C ALA A 193 -9.79 -16.46 -2.89
N THR A 194 -10.83 -17.27 -2.71
CA THR A 194 -10.82 -18.73 -2.87
C THR A 194 -10.38 -19.18 -4.27
N ALA A 195 -10.90 -18.54 -5.31
CA ALA A 195 -10.58 -18.87 -6.69
C ALA A 195 -9.20 -18.34 -7.14
N ARG A 196 -8.68 -17.26 -6.54
CA ARG A 196 -7.28 -16.81 -6.73
C ARG A 196 -6.27 -17.78 -6.12
N SER A 197 -6.54 -18.28 -4.91
CA SER A 197 -5.71 -19.29 -4.24
C SER A 197 -5.65 -20.61 -5.03
N ALA A 198 -6.79 -21.06 -5.56
CA ALA A 198 -6.87 -22.24 -6.41
C ALA A 198 -6.06 -22.08 -7.72
N ARG A 199 -6.16 -20.91 -8.39
CA ARG A 199 -5.37 -20.62 -9.59
C ARG A 199 -3.87 -20.55 -9.32
N ARG A 200 -3.44 -19.99 -8.18
CA ARG A 200 -2.03 -19.95 -7.80
C ARG A 200 -1.46 -21.35 -7.56
N LYS A 201 -2.18 -22.18 -6.78
CA LYS A 201 -1.81 -23.58 -6.55
C LYS A 201 -1.77 -24.40 -7.84
N ALA A 202 -2.72 -24.19 -8.75
CA ALA A 202 -2.73 -24.86 -10.04
C ALA A 202 -1.52 -24.47 -10.92
N LYS A 203 -1.11 -23.19 -10.88
CA LYS A 203 0.05 -22.69 -11.62
C LYS A 203 1.38 -23.20 -11.04
N GLU A 204 1.49 -23.25 -9.71
CA GLU A 204 2.64 -23.85 -8.99
C GLU A 204 2.75 -25.36 -9.29
N GLN A 205 1.64 -26.10 -9.26
CA GLN A 205 1.62 -27.54 -9.60
C GLN A 205 1.94 -27.82 -11.07
N ALA A 206 1.52 -26.95 -11.99
CA ALA A 206 1.87 -27.08 -13.40
C ALA A 206 3.38 -26.87 -13.62
N GLN A 207 3.99 -25.89 -12.95
CA GLN A 207 5.43 -25.63 -13.04
C GLN A 207 6.28 -26.78 -12.46
N LEU A 208 5.83 -27.42 -11.37
CA LEU A 208 6.47 -28.60 -10.79
C LEU A 208 6.44 -29.85 -11.69
N ARG A 209 5.45 -29.96 -12.58
CA ARG A 209 5.34 -31.05 -13.57
C ARG A 209 6.23 -30.84 -14.80
N PHE A 210 6.63 -29.61 -15.09
CA PHE A 210 7.56 -29.28 -16.17
C PHE A 210 9.04 -29.34 -15.76
N SER A 211 9.34 -29.42 -14.46
CA SER A 211 10.72 -29.50 -13.94
C SER A 211 11.17 -30.94 -13.63
N THR A 212 10.30 -31.94 -13.84
CA THR A 212 10.55 -33.35 -13.55
C THR A 212 10.42 -34.26 -14.79
N GLY A 213 10.45 -33.67 -15.99
CA GLY A 213 10.45 -34.36 -17.29
C GLY A 213 11.73 -34.13 -18.05
#